data_AF-A0A962V2Y2-F1
#
_entry.id   AF-A0A962V2Y2-F1
#
_cell.length_a   1.000
_cell.length_b   1.000
_cell.length_c   1.000
_cell.angle_alpha   90.00
_cell.angle_beta   90.00
_cell.angle_gamma   90.00
#
_symmetry.space_group_name_H-M   'P 1'
#
loop_
_entity.id
_entity.type
_entity.pdbx_description
1 polymer ?
#
loop_
_entity_poly.entity_id
_entity_poly.type
_entity_poly.pdbx_seq_one_letter_code
_entity_poly.pdbx_strand_id
1 'polypeptide(L)'
;MKTVLIGLLGTVLDKRGKGVKRWNAWRPTVGICMQDDLLVDRIELLHDQRDTRLAQTVEADIETVSPQTQVRLHHIQFSDPWDFENVYSSLLDFVERYPFKPEEERYLVHITTGTHVAQICWFLLCEANYIPGVLLQTSPGRGDKSVAGNVQLIDLDLSKYDAISSRFKRQQLAGTAFLKSGIATRNAQFNAMIEQIERVAIRS
;
A
#
# COMPACT_ATOMS: atom_id res chain seq x y z
N MET A 1 2.99 -18.32 6.96
CA MET A 1 3.35 -17.00 6.40
C MET A 1 2.77 -15.95 7.32
N LYS A 2 3.59 -15.04 7.85
CA LYS A 2 3.14 -14.00 8.78
C LYS A 2 2.60 -12.79 8.02
N THR A 3 1.50 -12.20 8.46
CA THR A 3 0.96 -10.96 7.89
C THR A 3 1.58 -9.76 8.59
N VAL A 4 2.27 -8.92 7.81
CA VAL A 4 2.90 -7.68 8.30
C VAL A 4 2.19 -6.48 7.68
N LEU A 5 1.64 -5.63 8.52
CA LEU A 5 1.07 -4.35 8.13
C LEU A 5 2.13 -3.26 8.24
N ILE A 6 2.28 -2.44 7.21
CA ILE A 6 3.13 -1.24 7.22
C ILE A 6 2.21 -0.04 6.99
N GLY A 7 2.29 0.98 7.83
CA GLY A 7 1.39 2.12 7.70
C GLY A 7 1.80 3.33 8.52
N LEU A 8 1.25 4.49 8.17
CA LEU A 8 1.42 5.72 8.92
C LEU A 8 0.38 5.82 10.04
N LEU A 9 0.75 6.39 11.17
CA LEU A 9 -0.20 6.71 12.23
C LEU A 9 -1.25 7.72 11.75
N GLY A 10 -2.53 7.42 11.99
CA GLY A 10 -3.64 8.34 11.71
C GLY A 10 -3.77 9.43 12.75
N THR A 11 -2.98 10.51 12.66
CA THR A 11 -2.94 11.60 13.65
C THR A 11 -4.31 12.27 13.92
N VAL A 12 -5.23 12.20 12.96
CA VAL A 12 -6.62 12.68 13.10
C VAL A 12 -7.57 11.55 13.47
N LEU A 13 -7.56 10.45 12.70
CA LEU A 13 -8.56 9.39 12.81
C LEU A 13 -8.33 8.49 14.03
N ASP A 14 -7.08 8.09 14.30
CA ASP A 14 -6.73 7.26 15.45
C ASP A 14 -6.75 8.04 16.77
N LYS A 15 -6.80 9.37 16.71
CA LYS A 15 -6.96 10.26 17.88
C LYS A 15 -8.42 10.43 18.30
N ARG A 16 -9.39 9.91 17.55
CA ARG A 16 -10.82 10.13 17.82
C ARG A 16 -11.26 9.51 19.15
N GLY A 17 -12.09 10.28 19.87
CA GLY A 17 -12.56 9.92 21.21
C GLY A 17 -11.56 10.26 22.31
N LYS A 18 -12.01 10.20 23.57
CA LYS A 18 -11.18 10.42 24.77
C LYS A 18 -11.54 9.42 25.85
N GLY A 19 -10.53 8.93 26.57
CA GLY A 19 -10.73 7.92 27.61
C GLY A 19 -11.47 6.71 27.05
N VAL A 20 -12.49 6.22 27.76
CA VAL A 20 -13.29 5.06 27.33
C VAL A 20 -14.07 5.32 26.04
N LYS A 21 -14.44 6.57 25.72
CA LYS A 21 -15.24 6.90 24.53
C LYS A 21 -14.51 6.61 23.21
N ARG A 22 -13.18 6.41 23.22
CA ARG A 22 -12.42 6.06 22.02
C ARG A 22 -12.79 4.69 21.45
N TRP A 23 -13.28 3.79 22.29
CA TRP A 23 -13.78 2.46 21.89
C TRP A 23 -15.10 2.52 21.11
N ASN A 24 -15.76 3.67 21.07
CA ASN A 24 -16.98 3.90 20.29
C ASN A 24 -16.70 4.64 18.97
N ALA A 25 -15.43 4.95 18.67
CA ALA A 25 -15.04 5.67 17.47
C ALA A 25 -14.30 4.74 16.51
N TRP A 26 -14.58 4.86 15.21
CA TRP A 26 -13.77 4.21 14.19
C TRP A 26 -12.37 4.83 14.14
N ARG A 27 -11.37 3.99 14.38
CA ARG A 27 -9.94 4.32 14.41
C ARG A 27 -9.22 3.35 13.48
N PRO A 28 -8.80 3.78 12.28
CA PRO A 28 -8.34 2.89 11.21
C PRO A 28 -7.28 1.88 11.63
N THR A 29 -6.24 2.32 12.34
CA THR A 29 -5.10 1.45 12.66
C THR A 29 -5.51 0.36 13.66
N VAL A 30 -6.30 0.73 14.67
CA VAL A 30 -6.86 -0.22 15.65
C VAL A 30 -7.91 -1.13 15.00
N GLY A 31 -8.76 -0.57 14.15
CA GLY A 31 -9.86 -1.27 13.49
C GLY A 31 -9.42 -2.39 12.54
N ILE A 32 -8.20 -2.30 11.99
CA ILE A 32 -7.59 -3.41 11.23
C ILE A 32 -7.40 -4.64 12.11
N CYS A 33 -6.95 -4.47 13.36
CA CYS A 33 -6.76 -5.56 14.32
C CYS A 33 -8.06 -6.09 14.92
N MET A 34 -9.21 -5.47 14.62
CA MET A 34 -10.54 -5.88 15.06
C MET A 34 -11.30 -6.67 13.97
N GLN A 35 -10.67 -6.96 12.83
CA GLN A 35 -11.31 -7.71 11.75
C GLN A 35 -11.28 -9.21 12.04
N ASP A 36 -12.42 -9.88 11.92
CA ASP A 36 -12.51 -11.34 12.13
C ASP A 36 -11.70 -12.14 11.09
N ASP A 37 -11.66 -11.63 9.85
CA ASP A 37 -11.07 -12.34 8.70
C ASP A 37 -9.63 -11.90 8.37
N LEU A 38 -9.02 -11.04 9.19
CA LEU A 38 -7.67 -10.54 8.97
C LEU A 38 -6.85 -10.57 10.25
N LEU A 39 -6.06 -11.63 10.40
CA LEU A 39 -5.05 -11.73 11.45
C LEU A 39 -3.77 -11.01 11.01
N VAL A 40 -3.41 -9.94 11.72
CA VAL A 40 -2.13 -9.24 11.55
C VAL A 40 -1.17 -9.73 12.62
N ASP A 41 -0.02 -10.29 12.21
CA ASP A 41 0.99 -10.76 13.16
C ASP A 41 1.88 -9.61 13.65
N ARG A 42 2.13 -8.63 12.78
CA ARG A 42 3.01 -7.50 13.08
C ARG A 42 2.56 -6.21 12.39
N ILE A 43 2.69 -5.10 13.09
CA ILE A 43 2.48 -3.75 12.56
C ILE A 43 3.79 -2.97 12.66
N GLU A 44 4.31 -2.54 11.53
CA GLU A 44 5.35 -1.51 11.43
C GLU A 44 4.63 -0.15 11.33
N LEU A 45 4.48 0.54 12.47
CA LEU A 45 3.72 1.78 12.58
C LEU A 45 4.64 2.99 12.53
N LEU A 46 4.62 3.70 11.40
CA LEU A 46 5.42 4.89 11.17
C LEU A 46 4.75 6.13 11.78
N HIS A 47 5.48 6.93 12.53
CA HIS A 47 4.96 8.16 13.13
C HIS A 47 6.02 9.25 13.33
N ASP A 48 5.56 10.50 13.40
CA ASP A 48 6.41 11.63 13.77
C ASP A 48 6.72 11.63 15.27
N GLN A 49 7.88 12.17 15.66
CA GLN A 49 8.30 12.30 17.04
C GLN A 49 7.27 13.03 17.91
N ARG A 50 6.59 14.05 17.38
CA ARG A 50 5.55 14.80 18.11
C ARG A 50 4.32 13.95 18.45
N ASP A 51 4.08 12.89 17.70
CA ASP A 51 2.91 12.03 17.81
C ASP A 51 3.19 10.73 18.60
N THR A 52 4.39 10.60 19.20
CA THR A 52 4.82 9.42 19.98
C THR A 52 3.80 8.98 21.03
N ARG A 53 3.21 9.93 21.77
CA ARG A 53 2.21 9.59 22.79
C ARG A 53 0.94 8.97 22.19
N LEU A 54 0.54 9.44 21.01
CA LEU A 54 -0.59 8.86 20.29
C LEU A 54 -0.22 7.47 19.76
N ALA A 55 0.98 7.29 19.21
CA ALA A 55 1.48 6.00 18.73
C ALA A 55 1.45 4.93 19.84
N GLN A 56 1.98 5.26 21.03
CA GLN A 56 1.96 4.37 22.20
C GLN A 56 0.53 4.06 22.68
N THR A 57 -0.38 5.04 22.57
CA THR A 57 -1.80 4.80 22.90
C THR A 57 -2.43 3.83 21.92
N VAL A 58 -2.13 3.96 20.62
CA VAL A 58 -2.61 3.06 19.57
C VAL A 58 -2.04 1.65 19.76
N GLU A 59 -0.75 1.54 20.06
CA GLU A 59 -0.10 0.27 20.41
C GLU A 59 -0.80 -0.45 21.58
N ALA A 60 -1.02 0.25 22.70
CA ALA A 60 -1.70 -0.34 23.86
C ALA A 60 -3.17 -0.72 23.57
N ASP A 61 -3.86 0.07 22.75
CA ASP A 61 -5.22 -0.25 22.34
C ASP A 61 -5.25 -1.46 21.38
N ILE A 62 -4.25 -1.62 20.51
CA ILE A 62 -4.08 -2.81 19.65
C ILE A 62 -3.84 -4.06 20.52
N GLU A 63 -2.96 -3.98 21.51
CA GLU A 63 -2.68 -5.09 22.45
C GLU A 63 -3.96 -5.55 23.16
N THR A 64 -4.89 -4.63 23.45
CA THR A 64 -6.17 -4.96 24.08
C THR A 64 -7.11 -5.76 23.17
N VAL A 65 -7.13 -5.46 21.87
CA VAL A 65 -8.06 -6.10 20.90
C VAL A 65 -7.42 -7.28 20.15
N SER A 66 -6.10 -7.29 20.03
CA SER A 66 -5.32 -8.34 19.38
C SER A 66 -3.99 -8.54 20.13
N PRO A 67 -4.02 -9.27 21.27
CA PRO A 67 -2.83 -9.46 22.12
C PRO A 67 -1.65 -10.16 21.44
N GLN A 68 -1.89 -10.87 20.34
CA GLN A 68 -0.86 -11.57 19.57
C GLN A 68 -0.19 -10.66 18.52
N THR A 69 -0.78 -9.50 18.20
CA THR A 69 -0.20 -8.56 17.23
C THR A 69 1.00 -7.86 17.85
N GLN A 70 2.19 -8.01 17.25
CA GLN A 70 3.35 -7.22 17.63
C GLN A 70 3.29 -5.83 16.97
N VAL A 71 3.33 -4.75 17.73
CA VAL A 71 3.50 -3.40 17.19
C VAL A 71 4.97 -3.00 17.29
N ARG A 72 5.50 -2.40 16.22
CA ARG A 72 6.84 -1.79 16.17
C ARG A 72 6.69 -0.36 15.72
N LEU A 73 7.06 0.57 16.59
CA LEU A 73 7.00 1.99 16.32
C LEU A 73 8.26 2.45 15.59
N HIS A 74 8.08 3.10 14.45
CA HIS A 74 9.16 3.67 13.65
C HIS A 74 9.02 5.17 13.58
N HIS A 75 10.08 5.88 13.96
CA HIS A 75 10.13 7.31 13.77
C HIS A 75 10.39 7.63 12.31
N ILE A 76 9.54 8.48 11.74
CA ILE A 76 9.74 9.11 10.44
C ILE A 76 9.43 10.59 10.55
N GLN A 77 10.18 11.43 9.84
CA GLN A 77 9.98 12.86 9.85
C GLN A 77 9.81 13.35 8.41
N PHE A 78 8.74 14.11 8.19
CA PHE A 78 8.54 14.86 6.94
C PHE A 78 8.77 16.34 7.25
N SER A 79 9.72 16.99 6.59
CA SER A 79 9.94 18.43 6.76
C SER A 79 8.73 19.23 6.25
N ASP A 80 8.13 18.77 5.15
CA ASP A 80 6.83 19.19 4.69
C ASP A 80 6.02 17.94 4.27
N PRO A 81 4.96 17.58 5.01
CA PRO A 81 4.16 16.38 4.71
C PRO A 81 3.27 16.53 3.45
N TRP A 82 3.32 17.69 2.78
CA TRP A 82 2.67 17.97 1.50
C TRP A 82 3.66 18.12 0.35
N ASP A 83 4.96 18.17 0.64
CA ASP A 83 6.00 18.14 -0.39
C ASP A 83 6.24 16.70 -0.86
N PHE A 84 6.06 16.47 -2.16
CA PHE A 84 6.10 15.13 -2.72
C PHE A 84 7.50 14.52 -2.65
N GLU A 85 8.54 15.27 -3.01
CA GLU A 85 9.92 14.79 -3.02
C GLU A 85 10.38 14.40 -1.62
N ASN A 86 10.08 15.24 -0.62
CA ASN A 86 10.43 14.97 0.77
C ASN A 86 9.71 13.73 1.31
N VAL A 87 8.40 13.62 1.09
CA VAL A 87 7.62 12.46 1.57
C VAL A 87 8.07 11.19 0.87
N TYR A 88 8.22 11.22 -0.46
CA TYR A 88 8.66 10.06 -1.24
C TYR A 88 10.04 9.58 -0.79
N SER A 89 11.02 10.48 -0.71
CA SER A 89 12.40 10.12 -0.31
C SER A 89 12.46 9.57 1.11
N SER A 90 11.70 10.16 2.05
CA SER A 90 11.68 9.68 3.44
C SER A 90 11.05 8.29 3.58
N LEU A 91 9.99 8.01 2.80
CA LEU A 91 9.37 6.69 2.76
C LEU A 91 10.27 5.66 2.05
N LEU A 92 10.93 6.06 0.96
CA LEU A 92 11.89 5.22 0.24
C LEU A 92 13.06 4.83 1.16
N ASP A 93 13.64 5.79 1.89
CA ASP A 93 14.70 5.54 2.87
C ASP A 93 14.30 4.49 3.93
N PHE A 94 13.05 4.52 4.38
CA PHE A 94 12.51 3.50 5.29
C PHE A 94 12.42 2.13 4.59
N VAL A 95 11.85 2.09 3.39
CA VAL A 95 11.63 0.87 2.61
C VAL A 95 12.96 0.19 2.26
N GLU A 96 13.97 0.94 1.80
CA GLU A 96 15.29 0.39 1.45
C GLU A 96 16.04 -0.21 2.64
N ARG A 97 15.79 0.31 3.85
CA ARG A 97 16.40 -0.21 5.09
C ARG A 97 15.59 -1.36 5.70
N TYR A 98 14.35 -1.55 5.29
CA TYR A 98 13.48 -2.55 5.86
C TYR A 98 13.80 -3.94 5.30
N PRO A 99 14.09 -4.95 6.15
CA PRO A 99 14.53 -6.27 5.69
C PRO A 99 13.34 -7.13 5.27
N PHE A 100 12.77 -6.86 4.08
CA PHE A 100 11.66 -7.65 3.54
C PHE A 100 12.04 -9.14 3.38
N LYS A 101 11.10 -10.01 3.74
CA LYS A 101 11.19 -11.47 3.67
C LYS A 101 9.96 -12.03 2.93
N PRO A 102 9.81 -11.78 1.63
CA PRO A 102 8.60 -12.14 0.87
C PRO A 102 8.28 -13.65 0.89
N GLU A 103 9.28 -14.50 1.12
CA GLU A 103 9.10 -15.96 1.26
C GLU A 103 8.48 -16.37 2.61
N GLU A 104 8.60 -15.54 3.65
CA GLU A 104 8.14 -15.84 5.01
C GLU A 104 6.95 -14.96 5.44
N GLU A 105 6.87 -13.75 4.88
CA GLU A 105 5.99 -12.68 5.31
C GLU A 105 5.18 -12.12 4.13
N ARG A 106 3.91 -11.84 4.40
CA ARG A 106 2.98 -11.17 3.49
C ARG A 106 2.86 -9.72 3.94
N TYR A 107 3.16 -8.78 3.05
CA TYR A 107 3.11 -7.34 3.35
C TYR A 107 1.81 -6.69 2.89
N LEU A 108 1.21 -5.91 3.80
CA LEU A 108 0.04 -5.08 3.57
C LEU A 108 0.41 -3.63 3.85
N VAL A 109 0.24 -2.74 2.87
CA VAL A 109 0.57 -1.31 3.03
C VAL A 109 -0.71 -0.52 3.27
N HIS A 110 -0.88 0.01 4.48
CA HIS A 110 -2.08 0.76 4.86
C HIS A 110 -2.06 2.17 4.29
N ILE A 111 -2.99 2.44 3.38
CA ILE A 111 -3.04 3.70 2.61
C ILE A 111 -4.17 4.64 3.05
N THR A 112 -4.86 4.40 4.16
CA THR A 112 -5.96 5.29 4.58
C THR A 112 -5.50 6.42 5.49
N THR A 113 -4.47 6.18 6.29
CA THR A 113 -3.87 7.15 7.19
C THR A 113 -2.68 7.86 6.54
N GLY A 114 -2.27 8.99 7.11
CA GLY A 114 -1.30 9.89 6.49
C GLY A 114 -1.95 10.94 5.57
N THR A 115 -1.12 11.76 4.94
CA THR A 115 -1.55 12.76 3.94
C THR A 115 -1.87 12.08 2.62
N HIS A 116 -2.67 12.71 1.75
CA HIS A 116 -2.89 12.19 0.39
C HIS A 116 -1.57 12.05 -0.40
N VAL A 117 -0.57 12.89 -0.12
CA VAL A 117 0.78 12.78 -0.69
C VAL A 117 1.43 11.46 -0.27
N ALA A 118 1.38 11.12 1.03
CA ALA A 118 1.89 9.85 1.51
C ALA A 118 1.14 8.64 0.93
N GLN A 119 -0.18 8.74 0.72
CA GLN A 119 -0.97 7.69 0.08
C GLN A 119 -0.49 7.44 -1.36
N ILE A 120 -0.25 8.50 -2.14
CA ILE A 120 0.30 8.40 -3.50
C ILE A 120 1.71 7.81 -3.44
N CYS A 121 2.56 8.23 -2.50
CA CYS A 121 3.91 7.69 -2.37
C CYS A 121 3.91 6.19 -2.04
N TRP A 122 3.02 5.73 -1.13
CA TRP A 122 2.85 4.30 -0.88
C TRP A 122 2.41 3.52 -2.10
N PHE A 123 1.47 4.07 -2.88
CA PHE A 123 1.05 3.48 -4.14
C PHE A 123 2.24 3.32 -5.08
N LEU A 124 3.04 4.36 -5.29
CA LEU A 124 4.20 4.34 -6.19
C LEU A 124 5.28 3.36 -5.73
N LEU A 125 5.57 3.30 -4.42
CA LEU A 125 6.55 2.36 -3.87
C LEU A 125 6.12 0.90 -4.01
N CYS A 126 4.82 0.62 -3.92
CA CYS A 126 4.28 -0.72 -4.18
C CYS A 126 4.26 -1.03 -5.68
N GLU A 127 3.84 -0.08 -6.52
CA GLU A 127 3.76 -0.26 -7.98
C GLU A 127 5.14 -0.50 -8.61
N ALA A 128 6.16 0.23 -8.16
CA ALA A 128 7.54 0.04 -8.55
C ALA A 128 8.23 -1.17 -7.87
N ASN A 129 7.48 -2.00 -7.14
CA ASN A 129 7.95 -3.21 -6.44
C ASN A 129 9.07 -2.99 -5.41
N TYR A 130 9.24 -1.78 -4.87
CA TYR A 130 10.11 -1.57 -3.70
C TYR A 130 9.55 -2.27 -2.45
N ILE A 131 8.22 -2.39 -2.38
CA ILE A 131 7.53 -3.15 -1.33
C ILE A 131 6.88 -4.38 -1.97
N PRO A 132 7.30 -5.61 -1.62
CA PRO A 132 6.69 -6.83 -2.14
C PRO A 132 5.37 -7.14 -1.43
N GLY A 133 4.35 -6.30 -1.65
CA GLY A 133 3.09 -6.34 -0.93
C GLY A 133 1.90 -5.79 -1.72
N VAL A 134 0.74 -5.79 -1.07
CA VAL A 134 -0.50 -5.23 -1.62
C VAL A 134 -0.98 -4.06 -0.76
N LEU A 135 -1.79 -3.17 -1.34
CA LEU A 135 -2.35 -2.05 -0.57
C LEU A 135 -3.53 -2.54 0.26
N LEU A 136 -3.67 -1.96 1.46
CA LEU A 136 -4.79 -2.14 2.36
C LEU A 136 -5.47 -0.79 2.56
N GLN A 137 -6.74 -0.72 2.18
CA GLN A 137 -7.60 0.43 2.39
C GLN A 137 -8.64 0.12 3.46
N THR A 138 -8.88 1.07 4.35
CA THR A 138 -9.90 1.02 5.39
C THR A 138 -10.96 2.09 5.16
N SER A 139 -12.18 1.83 5.61
CA SER A 139 -13.27 2.82 5.57
C SER A 139 -14.17 2.68 6.80
N PRO A 140 -14.93 3.74 7.19
CA PRO A 140 -15.89 3.63 8.27
C PRO A 140 -16.92 2.53 7.97
N GLY A 141 -17.25 1.74 8.98
CA GLY A 141 -18.31 0.74 8.88
C GLY A 141 -19.68 1.32 9.19
N ARG A 142 -20.71 0.49 9.03
CA ARG A 142 -22.10 0.77 9.47
C ARG A 142 -22.59 -0.39 10.33
N GLY A 143 -23.56 -0.12 11.21
CA GLY A 143 -24.12 -1.13 12.10
C GLY A 143 -23.04 -1.77 12.99
N ASP A 144 -23.00 -3.10 13.01
CA ASP A 144 -22.12 -3.90 13.88
C ASP A 144 -20.62 -3.68 13.58
N LYS A 145 -20.26 -3.29 12.35
CA LYS A 145 -18.88 -2.93 11.97
C LYS A 145 -18.53 -1.47 12.19
N SER A 146 -19.37 -0.69 12.89
CA SER A 146 -19.16 0.76 13.06
C SER A 146 -17.82 1.12 13.71
N VAL A 147 -17.30 0.29 14.63
CA VAL A 147 -16.02 0.54 15.33
C VAL A 147 -14.82 -0.04 14.58
N ALA A 148 -14.91 -1.28 14.09
CA ALA A 148 -13.82 -1.93 13.35
C ALA A 148 -13.62 -1.31 11.95
N GLY A 149 -14.69 -0.85 11.33
CA GLY A 149 -14.69 -0.42 9.94
C GLY A 149 -14.64 -1.58 8.95
N ASN A 150 -14.45 -1.25 7.68
CA ASN A 150 -14.22 -2.22 6.61
C ASN A 150 -12.77 -2.18 6.16
N VAL A 151 -12.27 -3.32 5.71
CA VAL A 151 -10.95 -3.47 5.08
C VAL A 151 -11.13 -3.96 3.64
N GLN A 152 -10.37 -3.39 2.72
CA GLN A 152 -10.26 -3.82 1.34
C GLN A 152 -8.78 -3.97 0.97
N LEU A 153 -8.45 -5.09 0.33
CA LEU A 153 -7.13 -5.34 -0.23
C LEU A 153 -7.14 -4.98 -1.71
N ILE A 154 -6.09 -4.31 -2.16
CA ILE A 154 -5.91 -3.86 -3.53
C ILE A 154 -4.57 -4.37 -4.00
N ASP A 155 -4.61 -5.35 -4.89
CA ASP A 155 -3.45 -5.86 -5.59
C ASP A 155 -3.16 -4.94 -6.78
N LEU A 156 -1.91 -4.51 -6.95
CA LEU A 156 -1.53 -3.64 -8.06
C LEU A 156 -1.19 -4.42 -9.33
N ASP A 157 -1.08 -5.76 -9.24
CA ASP A 157 -0.92 -6.61 -10.41
C ASP A 157 -2.20 -6.63 -11.27
N LEU A 158 -2.18 -5.82 -12.32
CA LEU A 158 -3.29 -5.68 -13.28
C LEU A 158 -3.63 -6.99 -14.01
N SER A 159 -2.71 -7.97 -14.05
CA SER A 159 -2.97 -9.27 -14.67
C SER A 159 -4.09 -10.04 -13.96
N LYS A 160 -4.32 -9.75 -12.68
CA LYS A 160 -5.35 -10.38 -11.84
C LYS A 160 -6.76 -9.83 -12.07
N TYR A 161 -6.90 -8.76 -12.86
CA TYR A 161 -8.19 -8.10 -13.12
C TYR A 161 -8.63 -8.24 -14.58
N ASP A 162 -9.50 -9.22 -14.85
CA ASP A 162 -9.95 -9.58 -16.20
C ASP A 162 -10.48 -8.40 -17.02
N ALA A 163 -11.30 -7.54 -16.40
CA ALA A 163 -11.91 -6.40 -17.10
C ALA A 163 -10.87 -5.34 -17.50
N ILE A 164 -9.87 -5.11 -16.65
CA ILE A 164 -8.81 -4.12 -16.88
C ILE A 164 -7.80 -4.69 -17.88
N SER A 165 -7.31 -5.92 -17.65
CA SER A 165 -6.43 -6.64 -18.56
C SER A 165 -7.02 -6.75 -19.98
N SER A 166 -8.33 -7.01 -20.10
CA SER A 166 -9.02 -7.06 -21.41
C SER A 166 -9.12 -5.70 -22.13
N ARG A 167 -9.13 -4.58 -21.39
CA ARG A 167 -9.07 -3.23 -21.97
C ARG A 167 -7.65 -2.87 -22.38
N PHE A 168 -6.65 -3.18 -21.54
CA PHE A 168 -5.24 -2.99 -21.88
C PHE A 168 -4.82 -3.83 -23.08
N LYS A 169 -5.21 -5.10 -23.16
CA LYS A 169 -4.96 -5.94 -24.35
C LYS A 169 -5.54 -5.33 -25.62
N ARG A 170 -6.77 -4.79 -25.55
CA ARG A 170 -7.39 -4.09 -26.69
C ARG A 170 -6.64 -2.80 -27.06
N GLN A 171 -6.21 -2.01 -26.08
CA GLN A 171 -5.41 -0.80 -26.32
C GLN A 171 -4.00 -1.11 -26.83
N GLN A 172 -3.36 -2.16 -26.32
CA GLN A 172 -2.04 -2.60 -26.76
C GLN A 172 -2.10 -3.12 -28.20
N LEU A 173 -3.11 -3.94 -28.54
CA LEU A 173 -3.37 -4.37 -29.93
C LEU A 173 -3.63 -3.17 -30.86
N ALA A 174 -4.37 -2.16 -30.40
CA ALA A 174 -4.59 -0.93 -31.16
C ALA A 174 -3.31 -0.08 -31.29
N GLY A 175 -2.47 -0.03 -30.25
CA GLY A 175 -1.19 0.67 -30.24
C GLY A 175 -0.11 -0.02 -31.09
N THR A 176 -0.08 -1.36 -31.13
CA THR A 176 0.79 -2.10 -32.06
C THR A 176 0.32 -1.92 -33.50
N ALA A 177 -0.99 -1.88 -33.74
CA ALA A 177 -1.53 -1.53 -35.06
C ALA A 177 -1.17 -0.09 -35.47
N PHE A 178 -1.06 0.84 -34.52
CA PHE A 178 -0.60 2.21 -34.74
C PHE A 178 0.92 2.31 -35.00
N LEU A 179 1.76 1.56 -34.30
CA LEU A 179 3.20 1.47 -34.63
C LEU A 179 3.45 0.82 -36.01
N LYS A 180 2.50 0.02 -36.49
CA LYS A 180 2.49 -0.52 -37.87
C LYS A 180 1.81 0.40 -38.88
N SER A 181 1.28 1.56 -38.47
CA SER A 181 0.64 2.52 -39.39
C SER A 181 1.69 3.38 -40.10
N GLY A 182 2.31 2.81 -41.14
CA GLY A 182 2.78 3.63 -42.26
C GLY A 182 3.99 3.11 -43.03
N ILE A 183 4.79 2.20 -42.48
CA ILE A 183 5.94 1.65 -43.21
C ILE A 183 5.76 0.14 -43.35
N ALA A 184 5.02 -0.25 -44.39
CA ALA A 184 5.16 -1.58 -44.98
C ALA A 184 6.50 -1.66 -45.71
N THR A 185 7.62 -1.63 -44.98
CA THR A 185 8.92 -1.93 -45.59
C THR A 185 8.92 -3.43 -45.87
N ARG A 186 9.07 -3.77 -47.16
CA ARG A 186 9.34 -5.14 -47.64
C ARG A 186 10.70 -5.70 -47.16
N ASN A 187 11.30 -5.11 -46.12
CA ASN A 187 12.62 -5.46 -45.63
C ASN A 187 12.51 -6.41 -44.43
N ALA A 188 12.75 -7.69 -44.68
CA ALA A 188 12.67 -8.75 -43.67
C ALA A 188 13.62 -8.55 -42.48
N GLN A 189 14.79 -7.92 -42.68
CA GLN A 189 15.73 -7.63 -41.58
C GLN A 189 15.17 -6.63 -40.57
N PHE A 190 14.44 -5.61 -41.05
CA PHE A 190 13.82 -4.61 -40.18
C PHE A 190 12.70 -5.22 -39.32
N ASN A 191 11.87 -6.08 -39.92
CA ASN A 191 10.79 -6.76 -39.18
C ASN A 191 11.34 -7.71 -38.11
N ALA A 192 12.42 -8.43 -38.38
CA ALA A 192 13.07 -9.30 -37.41
C ALA A 192 13.70 -8.53 -36.23
N MET A 193 14.25 -7.34 -36.48
CA MET A 193 14.79 -6.48 -35.42
C MET A 193 13.69 -5.96 -34.49
N ILE A 194 12.53 -5.55 -35.04
CA ILE A 194 11.37 -5.15 -34.25
C ILE A 194 10.85 -6.32 -33.41
N GLU A 195 10.76 -7.52 -33.98
CA GLU A 195 10.34 -8.73 -33.26
C GLU A 195 11.28 -9.10 -32.10
N GLN A 196 12.60 -8.88 -32.26
CA GLN A 196 13.58 -9.07 -31.20
C GLN A 196 13.43 -8.03 -30.08
N ILE A 197 13.19 -6.76 -30.42
CA ILE A 197 12.96 -5.71 -29.43
C ILE A 197 11.65 -5.97 -28.66
N GLU A 198 10.59 -6.41 -29.34
CA GLU A 198 9.33 -6.82 -28.71
C GLU A 198 9.51 -7.98 -27.72
N ARG A 199 10.34 -8.98 -28.04
CA ARG A 199 10.63 -10.10 -27.11
C ARG A 199 11.38 -9.67 -25.85
N VAL A 200 12.21 -8.63 -25.93
CA VAL A 200 12.96 -8.12 -24.79
C VAL A 200 12.07 -7.25 -23.90
N ALA A 201 11.22 -6.41 -24.49
CA ALA A 201 10.31 -5.53 -23.77
C ALA A 201 9.19 -6.27 -22.99
N ILE A 202 8.86 -7.51 -23.38
CA ILE A 202 7.88 -8.35 -22.67
C ILE A 202 8.49 -9.09 -21.46
N ARG A 203 9.83 -9.11 -21.34
CA ARG A 203 10.56 -9.83 -20.28
C ARG A 203 11.20 -8.93 -19.22
N SER A 204 10.92 -7.63 -19.23
CA SER A 204 11.37 -6.66 -18.24
C SER A 204 10.20 -5.99 -17.54
#